data_AF-A0A831QGV4-F1
#
_entry.id   AF-A0A831QGV4-F1
#
_cell.length_a   1.000
_cell.length_b   1.000
_cell.length_c   1.000
_cell.angle_alpha   90.00
_cell.angle_beta   90.00
_cell.angle_gamma   90.00
#
_symmetry.space_group_name_H-M   'P 1'
#
loop_
_entity.id
_entity.type
_entity.pdbx_description
1 polymer ?
#
loop_
_entity_poly.entity_id
_entity_poly.type
_entity_poly.pdbx_seq_one_letter_code
_entity_poly.pdbx_strand_id
1 'polypeptide(L)'
;MDIIAALYLKNISDINTALDDFKEMYDQVKVEEAALADKLEVKVSFDESAVDEIIRQAIEKDQEAGPLALEVAKKLEYGLNLVRDRAGIESFIINDEAVSDMENFVNNLIKKYYRQEYPAN
;
A
#
# COMPACT_ATOMS: atom_id res chain seq x y z
N MET A 1 24.60 33.65 -20.02
CA MET A 1 24.77 32.76 -18.87
C MET A 1 23.52 32.70 -18.01
N ASP A 2 22.79 33.81 -17.86
CA ASP A 2 21.59 33.92 -17.00
C ASP A 2 20.44 32.95 -17.37
N ILE A 3 20.21 32.69 -18.65
CA ILE A 3 19.16 31.74 -19.09
C ILE A 3 19.46 30.32 -18.62
N ILE A 4 20.73 29.90 -18.62
CA ILE A 4 21.13 28.55 -18.17
C ILE A 4 20.91 28.42 -16.67
N ALA A 5 21.25 29.45 -15.88
CA ALA A 5 21.00 29.46 -14.44
C ALA A 5 19.51 29.44 -14.10
N ALA A 6 18.68 30.21 -14.83
CA ALA A 6 17.23 30.19 -14.67
C ALA A 6 16.60 28.82 -14.99
N LEU A 7 17.05 28.17 -16.07
CA LEU A 7 16.60 26.82 -16.42
C LEU A 7 17.02 25.78 -15.38
N TYR A 8 18.25 25.85 -14.85
CA TYR A 8 18.73 24.95 -13.81
C TYR A 8 17.94 25.12 -12.49
N LEU A 9 17.74 26.37 -12.05
CA LEU A 9 16.96 26.67 -10.84
C LEU A 9 15.50 26.25 -10.97
N LYS A 10 14.87 26.47 -12.14
CA LYS A 10 13.52 26.00 -12.40
C LYS A 10 13.44 24.48 -12.30
N ASN A 11 14.31 23.74 -12.98
CA ASN A 11 14.29 22.27 -12.96
C ASN A 11 14.51 21.71 -11.54
N ILE A 12 15.40 22.30 -10.73
CA ILE A 12 15.57 21.91 -9.32
C ILE A 12 14.29 22.19 -8.52
N SER A 13 13.67 23.35 -8.73
CA SER A 13 12.44 23.71 -8.02
C SER A 13 11.30 22.76 -8.38
N ASP A 14 11.17 22.42 -9.66
CA ASP A 14 10.17 21.45 -10.15
C ASP A 14 10.40 20.05 -9.56
N ILE A 15 11.66 19.60 -9.42
CA ILE A 15 11.99 18.33 -8.75
C ILE A 15 11.65 18.37 -7.25
N ASN A 16 11.95 19.47 -6.56
CA ASN A 16 11.61 19.61 -5.15
C ASN A 16 10.10 19.54 -4.93
N THR A 17 9.32 20.25 -5.77
CA THR A 17 7.86 20.18 -5.72
C THR A 17 7.37 18.75 -5.95
N ALA A 18 7.88 18.06 -6.98
CA ALA A 18 7.50 16.67 -7.25
C ALA A 18 7.86 15.71 -6.11
N LEU A 19 8.97 15.97 -5.40
CA LEU A 19 9.37 15.20 -4.22
C LEU A 19 8.45 15.47 -3.02
N ASP A 20 8.06 16.73 -2.80
CA ASP A 20 7.12 17.12 -1.75
C ASP A 20 5.75 16.49 -2.01
N ASP A 21 5.26 16.53 -3.26
CA ASP A 21 4.01 15.89 -3.68
C ASP A 21 4.07 14.38 -3.45
N PHE A 22 5.15 13.71 -3.88
CA PHE A 22 5.35 12.28 -3.65
C PHE A 22 5.35 11.95 -2.15
N LYS A 23 6.02 12.76 -1.33
CA LYS A 23 6.07 12.56 0.11
C LYS A 23 4.69 12.71 0.74
N GLU A 24 3.90 13.69 0.33
CA GLU A 24 2.53 13.85 0.83
C GLU A 24 1.69 12.61 0.49
N MET A 25 1.79 12.10 -0.74
CA MET A 25 1.10 10.87 -1.14
C MET A 25 1.55 9.65 -0.31
N TYR A 26 2.87 9.51 -0.08
CA TYR A 26 3.43 8.45 0.77
C TYR A 26 2.87 8.53 2.20
N ASP A 27 2.87 9.72 2.79
CA ASP A 27 2.38 9.96 4.15
C ASP A 27 0.88 9.62 4.26
N GLN A 28 0.07 9.97 3.25
CA GLN A 28 -1.34 9.57 3.18
C GLN A 28 -1.52 8.04 3.16
N VAL A 29 -0.71 7.31 2.40
CA VAL A 29 -0.74 5.83 2.39
C VAL A 29 -0.38 5.28 3.78
N LYS A 30 0.63 5.85 4.45
CA LYS A 30 1.04 5.41 5.79
C LYS A 30 0.02 5.71 6.89
N VAL A 31 -0.78 6.76 6.74
CA VAL A 31 -1.92 7.02 7.64
C VAL A 31 -2.94 5.88 7.55
N GLU A 32 -3.27 5.43 6.33
CA GLU A 32 -4.25 4.35 6.14
C GLU A 32 -3.68 2.97 6.52
N GLU A 33 -2.37 2.73 6.33
CA GLU A 33 -1.68 1.56 6.85
C GLU A 33 -1.82 1.45 8.37
N ALA A 34 -1.54 2.54 9.09
CA ALA A 34 -1.67 2.59 10.54
C ALA A 34 -3.12 2.38 10.99
N ALA A 35 -4.08 3.01 10.31
CA ALA A 35 -5.50 2.84 10.61
C ALA A 35 -5.98 1.39 10.43
N LEU A 36 -5.48 0.69 9.40
CA LEU A 36 -5.79 -0.72 9.18
C LEU A 36 -5.16 -1.62 10.27
N ALA A 37 -3.90 -1.36 10.63
CA ALA A 37 -3.21 -2.08 11.71
C ALA A 37 -3.97 -1.95 13.04
N ASP A 38 -4.35 -0.73 13.41
CA ASP A 38 -5.13 -0.45 14.62
C ASP A 38 -6.48 -1.17 14.60
N LYS A 39 -7.17 -1.15 13.46
CA LYS A 39 -8.48 -1.80 13.31
C LYS A 39 -8.43 -3.32 13.40
N LEU A 40 -7.34 -3.92 12.90
CA LEU A 40 -7.13 -5.36 12.93
C LEU A 40 -6.46 -5.84 14.22
N GLU A 41 -6.00 -4.95 15.09
CA GLU A 41 -5.26 -5.27 16.32
C GLU A 41 -4.05 -6.18 16.06
N VAL A 42 -3.41 -6.02 14.90
CA VAL A 42 -2.22 -6.77 14.45
C VAL A 42 -1.27 -5.85 13.71
N LYS A 43 -0.02 -6.27 13.49
CA LYS A 43 0.90 -5.52 12.64
C LYS A 43 0.47 -5.61 11.19
N VAL A 44 0.34 -4.48 10.52
CA VAL A 44 0.17 -4.43 9.07
C VAL A 44 1.18 -3.45 8.51
N SER A 45 1.88 -3.84 7.45
CA SER A 45 2.80 -2.96 6.73
C SER A 45 2.55 -3.06 5.24
N PHE A 46 2.39 -1.91 4.59
CA PHE A 46 2.44 -1.82 3.13
C PHE A 46 3.92 -1.71 2.77
N ASP A 47 4.42 -2.71 2.05
CA ASP A 47 5.78 -2.62 1.53
C ASP A 47 5.88 -1.57 0.42
N GLU A 48 7.10 -1.24 0.01
CA GLU A 48 7.34 -0.21 -1.00
C GLU A 48 6.61 -0.49 -2.32
N SER A 49 6.41 -1.77 -2.69
CA SER A 49 5.69 -2.11 -3.92
C SER A 49 4.20 -1.77 -3.82
N ALA A 50 3.57 -1.98 -2.67
CA ALA A 50 2.19 -1.56 -2.44
C ALA A 50 2.06 -0.03 -2.45
N VAL A 51 3.00 0.67 -1.82
CA VAL A 51 2.98 2.14 -1.76
C VAL A 51 3.15 2.73 -3.17
N ASP A 52 4.14 2.26 -3.92
CA ASP A 52 4.40 2.68 -5.30
C ASP A 52 3.20 2.39 -6.21
N GLU A 53 2.55 1.23 -6.05
CA GLU A 53 1.36 0.85 -6.81
C GLU A 53 0.18 1.79 -6.54
N ILE A 54 -0.08 2.12 -5.27
CA ILE A 54 -1.15 3.06 -4.89
C ILE A 54 -0.86 4.44 -5.44
N ILE A 55 0.36 4.95 -5.26
CA ILE A 55 0.76 6.27 -5.78
C ILE A 55 0.64 6.31 -7.30
N ARG A 56 1.10 5.26 -7.99
CA ARG A 56 0.99 5.18 -9.45
C ARG A 56 -0.47 5.20 -9.91
N GLN A 57 -1.34 4.39 -9.31
CA GLN A 57 -2.75 4.39 -9.66
C GLN A 57 -3.45 5.71 -9.34
N ALA A 58 -3.06 6.38 -8.25
CA ALA A 58 -3.56 7.70 -7.88
C ALA A 58 -3.21 8.74 -8.96
N ILE A 59 -1.95 8.77 -9.42
CA ILE A 59 -1.51 9.64 -10.53
C ILE A 59 -2.25 9.30 -11.84
N GLU A 60 -2.32 8.02 -12.20
CA GLU A 60 -2.95 7.58 -13.47
C GLU A 60 -4.46 7.88 -13.52
N LYS A 61 -5.14 7.85 -12.37
CA LYS A 61 -6.58 8.07 -12.26
C LYS A 61 -6.96 9.50 -11.89
N ASP A 62 -5.99 10.39 -11.67
CA ASP A 62 -6.19 11.74 -11.15
C ASP A 62 -6.99 11.74 -9.84
N GLN A 63 -6.56 10.89 -8.89
CA GLN A 63 -7.18 10.68 -7.58
C GLN A 63 -6.15 10.92 -6.46
N GLU A 64 -6.63 11.20 -5.25
CA GLU A 64 -5.77 11.29 -4.07
C GLU A 64 -5.31 9.89 -3.59
N ALA A 65 -4.07 9.78 -3.11
CA ALA A 65 -3.48 8.52 -2.67
C ALA A 65 -4.16 7.96 -1.40
N GLY A 66 -4.51 8.83 -0.45
CA GLY A 66 -5.20 8.44 0.79
C GLY A 66 -6.52 7.71 0.56
N PRO A 67 -7.49 8.28 -0.18
CA PRO A 67 -8.74 7.60 -0.52
C PRO A 67 -8.55 6.25 -1.23
N LEU A 68 -7.56 6.13 -2.11
CA LEU A 68 -7.25 4.87 -2.78
C LEU A 68 -6.66 3.84 -1.80
N ALA A 69 -5.74 4.25 -0.93
CA ALA A 69 -5.19 3.40 0.14
C ALA A 69 -6.30 2.93 1.10
N LEU A 70 -7.23 3.81 1.47
CA LEU A 70 -8.39 3.48 2.29
C LEU A 70 -9.30 2.44 1.61
N GLU A 71 -9.51 2.57 0.29
CA GLU A 71 -10.27 1.58 -0.47
C GLU A 71 -9.61 0.20 -0.44
N VAL A 72 -8.30 0.14 -0.68
CA VAL A 72 -7.50 -1.09 -0.57
C VAL A 72 -7.63 -1.68 0.84
N ALA A 73 -7.40 -0.86 1.87
CA ALA A 73 -7.48 -1.28 3.26
C ALA A 73 -8.84 -1.88 3.63
N LYS A 74 -9.94 -1.19 3.28
CA LYS A 74 -11.31 -1.66 3.54
C LYS A 74 -11.61 -2.99 2.88
N LYS A 75 -11.15 -3.19 1.64
CA LYS A 75 -11.41 -4.44 0.93
C LYS A 75 -10.56 -5.60 1.46
N LEU A 76 -9.33 -5.32 1.92
CA LEU A 76 -8.46 -6.32 2.56
C LEU A 76 -8.95 -6.70 3.96
N GLU A 77 -9.52 -5.77 4.71
CA GLU A 77 -9.89 -5.92 6.12
C GLU A 77 -10.61 -7.25 6.44
N TYR A 78 -11.64 -7.61 5.66
CA TYR A 78 -12.39 -8.85 5.89
C TYR A 78 -11.52 -10.10 5.67
N GLY A 79 -10.75 -10.14 4.58
CA GLY A 79 -9.87 -11.27 4.26
C GLY A 79 -8.77 -11.45 5.30
N LEU A 80 -8.18 -10.35 5.78
CA LEU A 80 -7.15 -10.36 6.80
C LEU A 80 -7.70 -10.79 8.17
N ASN A 81 -8.87 -10.29 8.57
CA ASN A 81 -9.55 -10.74 9.80
C ASN A 81 -9.80 -12.25 9.79
N LEU A 82 -10.32 -12.79 8.68
CA LEU A 82 -10.58 -14.22 8.56
C LEU A 82 -9.30 -15.07 8.73
N VAL A 83 -8.19 -14.60 8.16
CA VAL A 83 -6.89 -15.27 8.28
C VAL A 83 -6.35 -15.14 9.70
N ARG A 84 -6.41 -13.96 10.32
CA ARG A 84 -6.00 -13.72 11.71
C ARG A 84 -6.74 -14.66 12.66
N ASP A 85 -8.07 -14.69 12.58
CA ASP A 85 -8.92 -15.44 13.52
C ASP A 85 -8.71 -16.95 13.44
N ARG A 86 -8.32 -17.47 12.27
CA ARG A 86 -8.11 -18.91 12.05
C ARG A 86 -6.68 -19.35 12.29
N ALA A 87 -5.70 -18.60 11.78
CA ALA A 87 -4.29 -18.98 11.81
C ALA A 87 -3.48 -18.31 12.94
N GLY A 88 -4.10 -17.43 13.74
CA GLY A 88 -3.44 -16.79 14.89
C GLY A 88 -2.30 -15.84 14.49
N ILE A 89 -2.43 -15.18 13.33
CA ILE A 89 -1.36 -14.37 12.75
C ILE A 89 -1.34 -12.98 13.36
N GLU A 90 -0.15 -12.54 13.75
CA GLU A 90 0.06 -11.23 14.37
C GLU A 90 0.65 -10.17 13.42
N SER A 91 0.98 -10.55 12.18
CA SER A 91 1.56 -9.62 11.20
C SER A 91 1.23 -9.93 9.73
N PHE A 92 0.88 -8.90 8.96
CA PHE A 92 0.68 -8.95 7.51
C PHE A 92 1.62 -7.98 6.77
N ILE A 93 2.16 -8.43 5.64
CA ILE A 93 2.86 -7.59 4.67
C ILE A 93 1.99 -7.51 3.42
N ILE A 94 1.64 -6.30 3.02
CA ILE A 94 0.81 -5.99 1.87
C ILE A 94 1.72 -5.49 0.75
N ASN A 95 1.67 -6.14 -0.41
CA ASN A 95 2.48 -5.81 -1.59
C ASN A 95 1.59 -5.29 -2.75
N ASP A 96 2.20 -4.97 -3.87
CA ASP A 96 1.55 -4.56 -5.12
C ASP A 96 0.41 -5.50 -5.59
N GLU A 97 0.54 -6.82 -5.39
CA GLU A 97 -0.51 -7.80 -5.71
C GLU A 97 -1.80 -7.50 -4.94
N ALA A 98 -1.71 -7.08 -3.67
CA ALA A 98 -2.90 -6.76 -2.87
C ALA A 98 -3.68 -5.53 -3.39
N VAL A 99 -3.00 -4.66 -4.15
CA VAL A 99 -3.57 -3.43 -4.72
C VAL A 99 -4.08 -3.68 -6.15
N SER A 100 -3.34 -4.48 -6.94
CA SER A 100 -3.63 -4.75 -8.35
C SER A 100 -4.55 -5.96 -8.58
N ASP A 101 -4.44 -7.00 -7.74
CA ASP A 101 -5.24 -8.22 -7.78
C ASP A 101 -5.48 -8.76 -6.36
N MET A 102 -6.29 -8.02 -5.62
CA MET A 102 -6.61 -8.31 -4.23
C MET A 102 -7.22 -9.71 -4.03
N GLU A 103 -8.04 -10.19 -4.97
CA GLU A 103 -8.66 -11.51 -4.87
C GLU A 103 -7.60 -12.60 -4.88
N ASN A 104 -6.63 -12.51 -5.80
CA ASN A 104 -5.52 -13.45 -5.85
C ASN A 104 -4.63 -13.34 -4.61
N PHE A 105 -4.30 -12.13 -4.14
CA PHE A 105 -3.53 -11.92 -2.91
C PHE A 105 -4.18 -12.62 -1.70
N VAL A 106 -5.47 -12.37 -1.44
CA VAL A 106 -6.19 -12.98 -0.30
C VAL A 106 -6.30 -14.50 -0.47
N ASN A 107 -6.54 -14.99 -1.69
CA ASN A 107 -6.56 -16.42 -1.97
C ASN A 107 -5.21 -17.09 -1.69
N ASN A 108 -4.10 -16.45 -2.06
CA ASN A 108 -2.75 -16.93 -1.79
C ASN A 108 -2.43 -16.90 -0.29
N LEU A 109 -2.86 -15.84 0.40
CA LEU A 109 -2.76 -15.73 1.85
C LEU A 109 -3.50 -16.88 2.55
N ILE A 110 -4.76 -17.12 2.19
CA ILE A 110 -5.56 -18.24 2.70
C ILE A 110 -4.87 -19.57 2.42
N LYS A 111 -4.45 -19.85 1.17
CA LYS A 111 -3.76 -21.11 0.83
C LYS A 111 -2.48 -21.32 1.65
N LYS A 112 -1.70 -20.26 1.84
CA LYS A 112 -0.45 -20.29 2.61
C LYS A 112 -0.70 -20.74 4.05
N TYR A 113 -1.73 -20.22 4.69
CA TYR A 113 -2.00 -20.51 6.09
C TYR A 113 -2.86 -21.77 6.30
N TYR A 114 -3.72 -22.15 5.36
CA TYR A 114 -4.55 -23.36 5.47
C TYR A 114 -3.80 -24.64 5.10
N ARG A 115 -2.81 -24.58 4.20
CA ARG A 115 -1.96 -25.75 3.91
C ARG A 115 -1.09 -26.16 5.10
N GLN A 116 -0.92 -25.29 6.10
CA GLN A 116 -0.16 -25.62 7.31
C GLN A 116 -0.96 -26.47 8.31
N GLU A 117 -2.31 -26.45 8.27
CA GLU A 117 -3.15 -27.27 9.16
C GLU A 117 -3.45 -28.68 8.60
N TYR A 118 -3.36 -28.87 7.29
CA TYR A 118 -3.56 -30.17 6.64
C TYR A 118 -2.49 -30.41 5.58
N PRO A 119 -1.32 -30.98 5.94
CA PRO A 119 -0.41 -31.50 4.93
C PRO A 119 -1.17 -32.57 4.13
N ALA A 120 -1.13 -32.46 2.80
CA ALA A 120 -1.69 -33.45 1.91
C ALA A 120 -1.07 -34.82 2.23
N ASN A 121 -1.92 -35.76 2.69
CA ASN A 121 -1.56 -37.17 2.85
C ASN A 121 -1.22 -37.82 1.51
#